data_AF-D2MN30-F1
#
_entry.id   AF-D2MN30-F1
#
_cell.length_a   1.000
_cell.length_b   1.000
_cell.length_c   1.000
_cell.angle_alpha   90.00
_cell.angle_beta   90.00
_cell.angle_gamma   90.00
#
_symmetry.space_group_name_H-M   'P 1'
#
loop_
_entity.id
_entity.type
_entity.pdbx_description
1 polymer ?
#
loop_
_entity_poly.entity_id
_entity_poly.type
_entity_poly.pdbx_seq_one_letter_code
_entity_poly.pdbx_strand_id
1 'polypeptide(L)'
;MSEENKQVLYRPVKLKARAKWLEGQWAKVLVTNKWESKILDTQYEDGNYVACFLPRYEGKYNYVFQSNFGLQEHGTMDVEKGYFHGQIQVQGSEFLYQDGTFFHPFGTEELYLLEYPEEDFKFCIHDWVENGVNLVSFLALPSEQEELGDAYWEHLEEVISGLQEAHIQAELILFKEGNSPIISRLDWLKKALKHLSIYTNIWWNLGDAKQMISKKDFDSLVQEIVKDQDHRVLSVISKEQEDMENPAFTHIEWNAGDHYDMEIEALKVYHKPLIVRSYGYEGRDINSIMSEEVTRRMWDIVLKGAYLFVQDSLLKRLSLLATFVEKMKPVVPSQVLKDTLVLKQEEKNEQPSVFLRYFGYHTPSEMKLHLDAEEIYQVETLDTWHLDSSMDLYHGQDTIELQGDPYMALLVQKGEGMVLLKEAYDYDEENEEPVQKEVVVETHQLEHEKNPDFLNVLDFALPDVPAEKDLIDELKDSLSLNIEDLEEDETKSISLSDSLQLPSDLDLVDDELPDIVTQTHSFELDVDKEDSLEIPSIRFHS
;
A
#
# COMPACT_ATOMS: atom_id res chain seq x y z
N MET A 1 -7.53 -30.14 5.75
CA MET A 1 -6.33 -29.38 6.19
C MET A 1 -6.84 -28.05 6.68
N SER A 2 -6.57 -27.68 7.93
CA SER A 2 -7.14 -26.47 8.56
C SER A 2 -6.63 -25.20 7.86
N GLU A 3 -7.50 -24.18 7.76
CA GLU A 3 -7.16 -22.87 7.18
C GLU A 3 -6.00 -22.16 7.91
N GLU A 4 -5.70 -22.55 9.15
CA GLU A 4 -4.66 -21.98 10.02
C GLU A 4 -3.22 -22.04 9.44
N ASN A 5 -2.94 -22.92 8.48
CA ASN A 5 -1.59 -23.08 7.91
C ASN A 5 -1.36 -22.34 6.59
N LYS A 6 -2.37 -21.65 6.04
CA LYS A 6 -2.23 -20.88 4.79
C LYS A 6 -1.57 -19.53 5.05
N GLN A 7 -0.57 -19.20 4.24
CA GLN A 7 0.19 -17.96 4.31
C GLN A 7 0.28 -17.32 2.93
N VAL A 8 0.47 -15.99 2.90
CA VAL A 8 0.53 -15.22 1.65
C VAL A 8 1.98 -14.89 1.32
N LEU A 9 2.35 -15.10 0.06
CA LEU A 9 3.65 -14.70 -0.48
C LEU A 9 3.92 -13.21 -0.19
N TYR A 10 5.16 -12.86 0.18
CA TYR A 10 5.57 -11.49 0.52
C TYR A 10 4.89 -10.83 1.72
N ARG A 11 4.05 -11.55 2.46
CA ARG A 11 3.51 -11.11 3.75
C ARG A 11 4.37 -11.67 4.90
N PRO A 12 4.86 -10.85 5.84
CA PRO A 12 5.57 -11.36 7.01
C PRO A 12 4.72 -12.34 7.83
N VAL A 13 5.34 -13.42 8.29
CA VAL A 13 4.72 -14.48 9.10
C VAL A 13 5.43 -14.57 10.45
N LYS A 14 4.66 -14.56 11.55
CA LYS A 14 5.18 -14.82 12.91
C LYS A 14 5.08 -16.31 13.22
N LEU A 15 6.21 -17.01 13.23
CA LEU A 15 6.32 -18.38 13.70
C LEU A 15 6.49 -18.39 15.21
N LYS A 16 5.75 -19.25 15.92
CA LYS A 16 5.74 -19.29 17.38
C LYS A 16 6.00 -20.70 17.89
N ALA A 17 6.74 -20.80 18.99
CA ALA A 17 6.91 -22.03 19.76
C ALA A 17 6.72 -21.72 21.24
N ARG A 18 5.79 -22.43 21.88
CA ARG A 18 5.43 -22.17 23.27
C ARG A 18 6.43 -22.81 24.21
N ALA A 19 7.15 -21.99 24.98
CA ALA A 19 8.07 -22.47 26.00
C ALA A 19 8.26 -21.41 27.08
N LYS A 20 8.66 -21.81 28.29
CA LYS A 20 8.93 -20.87 29.37
C LYS A 20 10.31 -20.25 29.19
N TRP A 21 10.41 -18.93 29.23
CA TRP A 21 11.70 -18.23 29.21
C TRP A 21 12.44 -18.40 30.53
N LEU A 22 13.73 -18.71 30.42
CA LEU A 22 14.71 -18.61 31.49
C LEU A 22 15.97 -17.91 30.98
N GLU A 23 16.67 -17.23 31.88
CA GLU A 23 17.89 -16.50 31.56
C GLU A 23 18.94 -17.40 30.89
N GLY A 24 19.53 -16.93 29.78
CA GLY A 24 20.53 -17.68 29.00
C GLY A 24 19.97 -18.71 28.01
N GLN A 25 18.65 -18.86 27.90
CA GLN A 25 18.02 -19.69 26.89
C GLN A 25 17.88 -18.96 25.55
N TRP A 26 18.14 -19.67 24.45
CA TRP A 26 17.89 -19.19 23.09
C TRP A 26 17.21 -20.27 22.27
N ALA A 27 16.32 -19.87 21.36
CA ALA A 27 15.81 -20.71 20.29
C ALA A 27 16.18 -20.08 18.93
N LYS A 28 16.21 -20.92 17.90
CA LYS A 28 16.35 -20.52 16.50
C LYS A 28 15.38 -21.33 15.67
N VAL A 29 14.99 -20.79 14.52
CA VAL A 29 14.08 -21.48 13.60
C VAL A 29 14.80 -21.72 12.29
N LEU A 30 14.86 -22.97 11.85
CA LEU A 30 15.22 -23.29 10.48
C LEU A 30 13.93 -23.39 9.67
N VAL A 31 13.77 -22.51 8.69
CA VAL A 31 12.64 -22.49 7.75
C VAL A 31 13.14 -22.96 6.39
N THR A 32 12.44 -23.90 5.76
CA THR A 32 12.86 -24.51 4.50
C THR A 32 11.69 -24.71 3.56
N ASN A 33 11.90 -24.45 2.28
CA ASN A 33 11.07 -25.01 1.20
C ASN A 33 11.98 -25.60 0.12
N LYS A 34 11.41 -25.83 -1.08
CA LYS A 34 12.14 -26.35 -2.24
C LYS A 34 13.26 -25.42 -2.75
N TRP A 35 13.11 -24.10 -2.58
CA TRP A 35 13.92 -23.07 -3.23
C TRP A 35 14.81 -22.28 -2.27
N GLU A 36 14.47 -22.22 -0.99
CA GLU A 36 15.19 -21.47 0.03
C GLU A 36 15.27 -22.22 1.37
N SER A 37 16.27 -21.82 2.15
CA SER A 37 16.46 -22.28 3.52
C SER A 37 17.07 -21.14 4.33
N LYS A 38 16.43 -20.77 5.44
CA LYS A 38 16.83 -19.61 6.26
C LYS A 38 16.81 -20.00 7.74
N ILE A 39 17.86 -19.58 8.46
CA ILE A 39 17.91 -19.68 9.92
C ILE A 39 17.54 -18.31 10.48
N LEU A 40 16.57 -18.29 11.38
CA LEU A 40 16.05 -17.10 12.02
C LEU A 40 16.37 -17.13 13.51
N ASP A 41 16.75 -15.97 14.04
CA ASP A 41 16.81 -15.76 15.48
C ASP A 41 15.39 -15.52 16.02
N THR A 42 15.13 -15.96 17.25
CA THR A 42 13.84 -15.75 17.92
C THR A 42 13.92 -14.65 18.97
N GLN A 43 12.81 -13.94 19.16
CA GLN A 43 12.55 -13.10 20.34
C GLN A 43 11.60 -13.82 21.30
N TYR A 44 11.47 -13.35 22.54
CA TYR A 44 10.54 -13.95 23.49
C TYR A 44 9.41 -12.98 23.81
N GLU A 45 8.18 -13.37 23.47
CA GLU A 45 6.98 -12.55 23.57
C GLU A 45 5.84 -13.42 24.13
N ASP A 46 5.17 -12.96 25.20
CA ASP A 46 3.95 -13.57 25.74
C ASP A 46 3.97 -15.10 25.93
N GLY A 47 5.08 -15.64 26.44
CA GLY A 47 5.18 -17.09 26.68
C GLY A 47 5.67 -17.90 25.47
N ASN A 48 6.10 -17.24 24.39
CA ASN A 48 6.51 -17.88 23.14
C ASN A 48 7.87 -17.37 22.68
N TYR A 49 8.63 -18.27 22.05
CA TYR A 49 9.72 -17.87 21.16
C TYR A 49 9.13 -17.56 19.79
N VAL A 50 9.33 -16.34 19.30
CA VAL A 50 8.75 -15.82 18.06
C VAL A 50 9.85 -15.54 17.05
N ALA A 51 9.70 -16.02 15.82
CA ALA A 51 10.55 -15.65 14.70
C ALA A 51 9.70 -15.10 13.55
N CYS A 52 10.06 -13.94 13.04
CA CYS A 52 9.44 -13.36 11.87
C CYS A 52 10.11 -13.87 10.59
N PHE A 53 9.32 -14.33 9.64
CA PHE A 53 9.79 -14.85 8.36
C PHE A 53 9.04 -14.18 7.21
N LEU A 54 9.77 -13.74 6.17
CA LEU A 54 9.19 -13.26 4.92
C LEU A 54 9.32 -14.38 3.87
N PRO A 55 8.22 -15.06 3.50
CA PRO A 55 8.25 -16.07 2.44
C PRO A 55 8.45 -15.41 1.07
N ARG A 56 9.43 -15.90 0.30
CA ARG A 56 9.77 -15.36 -1.04
C ARG A 56 9.41 -16.27 -2.20
N TYR A 57 8.89 -17.46 -1.91
CA TYR A 57 8.48 -18.43 -2.91
C TYR A 57 7.17 -19.11 -2.52
N GLU A 58 6.37 -19.48 -3.50
CA GLU A 58 5.16 -20.27 -3.28
C GLU A 58 5.47 -21.73 -2.92
N GLY A 59 4.51 -22.37 -2.28
CA GLY A 59 4.50 -23.80 -1.96
C GLY A 59 4.67 -24.10 -0.47
N LYS A 60 4.87 -25.38 -0.17
CA LYS A 60 4.93 -25.89 1.20
C LYS A 60 6.30 -25.61 1.85
N TYR A 61 6.25 -24.98 3.01
CA TYR A 61 7.39 -24.80 3.90
C TYR A 61 7.31 -25.75 5.10
N ASN A 62 8.48 -26.17 5.57
CA ASN A 62 8.66 -26.84 6.85
C ASN A 62 9.56 -25.95 7.71
N TYR A 63 9.20 -25.79 8.98
CA TYR A 63 10.03 -25.08 9.94
C TYR A 63 10.26 -25.90 11.20
N VAL A 64 11.45 -25.73 11.78
CA VAL A 64 11.88 -26.45 12.98
C VAL A 64 12.50 -25.46 13.96
N PHE A 65 11.90 -25.35 15.15
CA PHE A 65 12.51 -24.68 16.28
C PHE A 65 13.56 -25.60 16.90
N GLN A 66 14.73 -25.05 17.19
CA GLN A 66 15.79 -25.71 17.95
C GLN A 66 16.33 -24.76 19.01
N SER A 67 16.55 -25.26 20.22
CA SER A 67 17.08 -24.47 21.33
C SER A 67 18.22 -25.15 22.08
N ASN A 68 18.95 -24.37 22.89
CA ASN A 68 19.94 -24.91 23.81
C ASN A 68 19.36 -25.63 25.05
N PHE A 69 18.04 -25.57 25.24
CA PHE A 69 17.34 -26.23 26.35
C PHE A 69 16.47 -27.41 25.88
N GLY A 70 16.65 -27.86 24.63
CA GLY A 70 16.01 -29.05 24.10
C GLY A 70 14.60 -28.85 23.52
N LEU A 71 14.18 -27.60 23.29
CA LEU A 71 12.98 -27.33 22.49
C LEU A 71 13.23 -27.83 21.06
N GLN A 72 12.34 -28.71 20.62
CA GLN A 72 12.29 -29.18 19.25
C GLN A 72 10.83 -29.26 18.82
N GLU A 73 10.38 -28.23 18.11
CA GLU A 73 9.01 -28.11 17.63
C GLU A 73 9.03 -27.99 16.12
N HIS A 74 8.14 -28.71 15.44
CA HIS A 74 8.05 -28.75 13.99
C HIS A 74 6.70 -28.21 13.58
N GLY A 75 6.68 -27.45 12.50
CA GLY A 75 5.44 -27.02 11.87
C GLY A 75 5.59 -26.91 10.36
N THR A 76 4.44 -26.70 9.72
CA THR A 76 4.35 -26.52 8.28
C THR A 76 3.48 -25.32 7.98
N MET A 77 3.77 -24.65 6.88
CA MET A 77 2.90 -23.62 6.33
C MET A 77 2.85 -23.78 4.81
N ASP A 78 1.70 -23.51 4.22
CA ASP A 78 1.51 -23.52 2.77
C ASP A 78 1.42 -22.06 2.30
N VAL A 79 2.35 -21.64 1.45
CA VAL A 79 2.43 -20.27 0.94
C VAL A 79 1.84 -20.20 -0.47
N GLU A 80 0.88 -19.32 -0.67
CA GLU A 80 0.23 -19.09 -1.97
C GLU A 80 0.42 -17.62 -2.41
N LYS A 81 0.35 -17.37 -3.72
CA LYS A 81 0.32 -15.99 -4.24
C LYS A 81 -0.96 -15.31 -3.76
N GLY A 82 -0.84 -14.08 -3.26
CA GLY A 82 -1.97 -13.23 -2.93
C GLY A 82 -1.79 -11.82 -3.49
N TYR A 83 -2.22 -10.83 -2.73
CA TYR A 83 -2.27 -9.43 -3.14
C TYR A 83 -0.98 -8.63 -2.88
N PHE A 84 -0.01 -9.20 -2.16
CA PHE A 84 1.28 -8.56 -1.96
C PHE A 84 2.19 -8.83 -3.15
N HIS A 85 2.81 -7.76 -3.67
CA HIS A 85 3.65 -7.81 -4.86
C HIS A 85 5.16 -7.88 -4.55
N GLY A 86 5.53 -7.83 -3.26
CA GLY A 86 6.91 -7.83 -2.78
C GLY A 86 7.53 -6.43 -2.74
N GLN A 87 8.86 -6.38 -2.73
CA GLN A 87 9.61 -5.12 -2.59
C GLN A 87 9.63 -4.31 -3.88
N ILE A 88 9.71 -2.98 -3.76
CA ILE A 88 9.91 -2.09 -4.91
C ILE A 88 11.36 -2.13 -5.39
N GLN A 89 11.53 -2.17 -6.70
CA GLN A 89 12.78 -2.04 -7.43
C GLN A 89 12.66 -0.94 -8.48
N VAL A 90 13.79 -0.41 -8.92
CA VAL A 90 13.86 0.60 -9.97
C VAL A 90 14.39 -0.01 -11.26
N GLN A 91 13.70 0.23 -12.37
CA GLN A 91 14.15 -0.13 -13.71
C GLN A 91 14.04 1.09 -14.63
N GLY A 92 15.20 1.66 -14.99
CA GLY A 92 15.22 2.92 -15.73
C GLY A 92 14.56 4.04 -14.92
N SER A 93 13.50 4.64 -15.46
CA SER A 93 12.73 5.71 -14.78
C SER A 93 11.46 5.21 -14.10
N GLU A 94 11.30 3.90 -13.93
CA GLU A 94 10.09 3.28 -13.38
C GLU A 94 10.34 2.56 -12.06
N PHE A 95 9.27 2.47 -11.26
CA PHE A 95 9.20 1.60 -10.10
C PHE A 95 8.40 0.34 -10.45
N LEU A 96 8.93 -0.81 -10.09
CA LEU A 96 8.26 -2.10 -10.21
C LEU A 96 8.31 -2.83 -8.89
N TYR A 97 7.24 -3.52 -8.57
CA TYR A 97 7.26 -4.53 -7.53
C TYR A 97 8.11 -5.73 -7.95
N GLN A 98 8.51 -6.53 -6.96
CA GLN A 98 9.33 -7.72 -7.13
C GLN A 98 8.69 -8.77 -8.05
N ASP A 99 7.36 -8.82 -8.13
CA ASP A 99 6.63 -9.68 -9.06
C ASP A 99 6.51 -9.13 -10.50
N GLY A 100 7.08 -7.94 -10.76
CA GLY A 100 7.07 -7.25 -12.05
C GLY A 100 5.90 -6.30 -12.26
N THR A 101 5.00 -6.16 -11.29
CA THR A 101 3.88 -5.21 -11.38
C THR A 101 4.38 -3.76 -11.33
N PHE A 102 3.90 -2.90 -12.22
CA PHE A 102 4.23 -1.47 -12.18
C PHE A 102 3.68 -0.78 -10.94
N PHE A 103 4.53 0.01 -10.28
CA PHE A 103 4.16 0.87 -9.17
C PHE A 103 4.22 2.34 -9.61
N HIS A 104 3.11 3.06 -9.47
CA HIS A 104 3.05 4.49 -9.74
C HIS A 104 2.84 5.23 -8.42
N PRO A 105 3.89 5.80 -7.81
CA PRO A 105 3.75 6.48 -6.52
C PRO A 105 2.90 7.74 -6.61
N PHE A 106 1.89 7.79 -5.75
CA PHE A 106 1.15 8.97 -5.34
C PHE A 106 1.39 9.17 -3.85
N GLY A 107 2.32 10.09 -3.55
CA GLY A 107 2.80 10.33 -2.20
C GLY A 107 1.92 11.31 -1.40
N THR A 108 1.94 11.20 -0.07
CA THR A 108 1.65 12.31 0.85
C THR A 108 2.68 12.34 1.99
N GLU A 109 2.87 13.50 2.62
CA GLU A 109 3.84 13.70 3.70
C GLU A 109 3.13 13.96 5.04
N GLU A 110 3.28 13.03 5.97
CA GLU A 110 2.62 13.01 7.28
C GLU A 110 3.70 12.86 8.35
N LEU A 111 4.45 13.94 8.58
CA LEU A 111 5.73 13.90 9.30
C LEU A 111 5.64 13.29 10.70
N TYR A 112 4.54 13.51 11.41
CA TYR A 112 4.36 13.11 12.81
C TYR A 112 3.43 11.88 12.95
N LEU A 113 3.36 11.04 11.93
CA LEU A 113 2.48 9.87 11.91
C LEU A 113 2.61 8.96 13.15
N LEU A 114 3.83 8.80 13.68
CA LEU A 114 4.11 7.99 14.88
C LEU A 114 3.60 8.62 16.19
N GLU A 115 3.09 9.85 16.14
CA GLU A 115 2.50 10.55 17.28
C GLU A 115 0.97 10.51 17.25
N TYR A 116 0.38 9.95 16.19
CA TYR A 116 -1.07 9.90 16.02
C TYR A 116 -1.70 8.89 16.98
N PRO A 117 -2.85 9.23 17.59
CA PRO A 117 -3.72 8.23 18.20
C PRO A 117 -4.11 7.14 17.18
N GLU A 118 -4.32 5.91 17.66
CA GLU A 118 -4.64 4.75 16.83
C GLU A 118 -5.86 4.99 15.91
N GLU A 119 -6.90 5.63 16.43
CA GLU A 119 -8.12 5.94 15.67
C GLU A 119 -7.86 6.95 14.54
N ASP A 120 -7.01 7.95 14.79
CA ASP A 120 -6.64 8.94 13.77
C ASP A 120 -5.79 8.29 12.67
N PHE A 121 -4.87 7.40 13.04
CA PHE A 121 -4.08 6.63 12.08
C PHE A 121 -4.96 5.77 11.16
N LYS A 122 -5.96 5.06 11.72
CA LYS A 122 -6.92 4.26 10.93
C LYS A 122 -7.75 5.14 9.99
N PHE A 123 -8.20 6.29 10.47
CA PHE A 123 -8.94 7.24 9.66
C PHE A 123 -8.09 7.76 8.49
N CYS A 124 -6.84 8.12 8.74
CA CYS A 124 -5.89 8.53 7.72
C CYS A 124 -5.67 7.44 6.66
N ILE A 125 -5.46 6.18 7.06
CA ILE A 125 -5.33 5.06 6.11
C ILE A 125 -6.57 4.97 5.20
N HIS A 126 -7.77 5.04 5.78
CA HIS A 126 -9.00 4.98 4.99
C HIS A 126 -9.07 6.11 3.97
N ASP A 127 -8.83 7.36 4.39
CA ASP A 127 -8.87 8.53 3.51
C ASP A 127 -7.79 8.45 2.40
N TRP A 128 -6.58 8.00 2.74
CA TRP A 128 -5.51 7.80 1.77
C TRP A 128 -5.85 6.75 0.71
N VAL A 129 -6.34 5.57 1.13
CA VAL A 129 -6.73 4.50 0.20
C VAL A 129 -7.88 4.96 -0.70
N GLU A 130 -8.92 5.59 -0.13
CA GLU A 130 -10.07 6.10 -0.89
C GLU A 130 -9.64 7.13 -1.95
N ASN A 131 -8.60 7.91 -1.65
CA ASN A 131 -8.10 8.95 -2.54
C ASN A 131 -6.90 8.54 -3.41
N GLY A 132 -6.49 7.27 -3.40
CA GLY A 132 -5.45 6.72 -4.28
C GLY A 132 -4.01 7.01 -3.85
N VAL A 133 -3.79 7.42 -2.59
CA VAL A 133 -2.45 7.51 -2.00
C VAL A 133 -1.92 6.10 -1.78
N ASN A 134 -0.68 5.87 -2.21
CA ASN A 134 -0.02 4.56 -2.10
C ASN A 134 1.44 4.68 -1.60
N LEU A 135 1.86 5.88 -1.22
CA LEU A 135 3.15 6.17 -0.61
C LEU A 135 2.94 7.24 0.48
N VAL A 136 3.41 6.99 1.70
CA VAL A 136 3.34 7.94 2.81
C VAL A 136 4.74 8.13 3.36
N SER A 137 5.20 9.38 3.44
CA SER A 137 6.45 9.70 4.12
C SER A 137 6.21 10.25 5.51
N PHE A 138 6.98 9.76 6.48
CA PHE A 138 6.93 10.23 7.86
C PHE A 138 8.30 10.17 8.53
N LEU A 139 8.47 10.89 9.64
CA LEU A 139 9.72 10.87 10.38
C LEU A 139 9.91 9.52 11.05
N ALA A 140 11.06 8.89 10.78
CA ALA A 140 11.37 7.62 11.39
C ALA A 140 11.63 7.76 12.90
N LEU A 141 12.14 8.90 13.36
CA LEU A 141 12.44 9.17 14.75
C LEU A 141 11.56 10.29 15.31
N PRO A 142 11.10 10.18 16.58
CA PRO A 142 10.35 11.23 17.25
C PRO A 142 11.26 12.45 17.51
N SER A 143 10.63 13.61 17.68
CA SER A 143 11.32 14.90 17.79
C SER A 143 12.08 15.12 19.10
N GLU A 144 11.56 14.61 20.24
CA GLU A 144 12.04 15.01 21.58
C GLU A 144 12.56 13.85 22.48
N GLN A 145 12.71 12.63 21.96
CA GLN A 145 13.11 11.49 22.80
C GLN A 145 14.63 11.26 22.87
N GLU A 146 15.14 11.01 24.07
CA GLU A 146 16.55 10.67 24.33
C GLU A 146 16.86 9.17 24.17
N GLU A 147 15.89 8.30 24.48
CA GLU A 147 16.02 6.85 24.37
C GLU A 147 14.75 6.23 23.76
N LEU A 148 14.93 5.20 22.94
CA LEU A 148 13.83 4.45 22.32
C LEU A 148 13.76 3.05 22.96
N GLY A 149 12.72 2.83 23.76
CA GLY A 149 12.39 1.53 24.33
C GLY A 149 11.72 0.58 23.33
N ASP A 150 11.36 -0.62 23.78
CA ASP A 150 10.73 -1.64 22.94
C ASP A 150 9.36 -1.18 22.42
N ALA A 151 8.58 -0.45 23.22
CA ALA A 151 7.29 0.12 22.83
C ALA A 151 7.35 1.01 21.58
N TYR A 152 8.45 1.73 21.35
CA TYR A 152 8.62 2.51 20.12
C TYR A 152 8.81 1.60 18.90
N TRP A 153 9.57 0.51 19.05
CA TRP A 153 9.80 -0.43 17.94
C TRP A 153 8.52 -1.20 17.61
N GLU A 154 7.78 -1.63 18.63
CA GLU A 154 6.46 -2.23 18.48
C GLU A 154 5.52 -1.29 17.72
N HIS A 155 5.42 -0.02 18.14
CA HIS A 155 4.56 0.96 17.48
C HIS A 155 4.99 1.26 16.03
N LEU A 156 6.30 1.40 15.77
CA LEU A 156 6.81 1.59 14.40
C LEU A 156 6.49 0.40 13.51
N GLU A 157 6.64 -0.83 14.03
CA GLU A 157 6.30 -2.07 13.33
C GLU A 157 4.79 -2.17 13.06
N GLU A 158 3.95 -1.76 14.02
CA GLU A 158 2.49 -1.68 13.85
C GLU A 158 2.09 -0.70 12.75
N VAL A 159 2.66 0.51 12.73
CA VAL A 159 2.38 1.51 11.69
C VAL A 159 2.82 1.01 10.32
N ILE A 160 4.05 0.47 10.19
CA ILE A 160 4.55 -0.06 8.93
C ILE A 160 3.71 -1.25 8.45
N SER A 161 3.33 -2.14 9.35
CA SER A 161 2.47 -3.28 9.04
C SER A 161 1.08 -2.82 8.60
N GLY A 162 0.48 -1.85 9.30
CA GLY A 162 -0.83 -1.29 8.93
C GLY A 162 -0.81 -0.67 7.54
N LEU A 163 0.22 0.12 7.22
CA LEU A 163 0.43 0.65 5.87
C LEU A 163 0.60 -0.48 4.83
N GLN A 164 1.34 -1.54 5.16
CA GLN A 164 1.57 -2.65 4.23
C GLN A 164 0.26 -3.39 3.91
N GLU A 165 -0.54 -3.69 4.93
CA GLU A 165 -1.86 -4.32 4.76
C GLU A 165 -2.83 -3.45 3.97
N ALA A 166 -2.68 -2.12 4.06
CA ALA A 166 -3.39 -1.15 3.22
C ALA A 166 -2.77 -0.96 1.82
N HIS A 167 -1.76 -1.74 1.44
CA HIS A 167 -1.00 -1.62 0.19
C HIS A 167 -0.29 -0.27 -0.02
N ILE A 168 0.02 0.44 1.07
CA ILE A 168 0.74 1.72 1.09
C ILE A 168 2.23 1.49 1.40
N GLN A 169 3.10 2.14 0.62
CA GLN A 169 4.54 2.22 0.88
C GLN A 169 4.83 3.19 2.03
N ALA A 170 5.71 2.79 2.94
CA ALA A 170 6.15 3.58 4.09
C ALA A 170 7.55 4.15 3.82
N GLU A 171 7.64 5.44 3.56
CA GLU A 171 8.92 6.14 3.43
C GLU A 171 9.38 6.75 4.75
N LEU A 172 10.48 6.19 5.26
CA LEU A 172 11.07 6.58 6.53
C LEU A 172 12.08 7.70 6.30
N ILE A 173 11.70 8.93 6.67
CA ILE A 173 12.56 10.12 6.62
C ILE A 173 13.45 10.12 7.86
N LEU A 174 14.76 10.07 7.66
CA LEU A 174 15.73 10.12 8.77
C LEU A 174 16.02 11.55 9.22
N PHE A 175 16.10 12.52 8.32
CA PHE A 175 16.46 13.91 8.65
C PHE A 175 15.46 14.89 8.08
N LYS A 176 15.02 15.84 8.90
CA LYS A 176 14.19 16.96 8.49
C LYS A 176 14.69 18.21 9.19
N GLU A 177 14.81 19.32 8.48
CA GLU A 177 15.16 20.61 9.08
C GLU A 177 14.18 20.94 10.23
N GLY A 178 14.72 21.38 11.36
CA GLY A 178 13.94 21.60 12.59
C GLY A 178 13.72 20.35 13.45
N ASN A 179 13.96 19.13 12.94
CA ASN A 179 13.90 17.88 13.68
C ASN A 179 15.30 17.36 14.01
N SER A 180 15.73 17.53 15.27
CA SER A 180 17.07 17.11 15.74
C SER A 180 16.97 16.20 16.97
N PRO A 181 16.53 14.95 16.82
CA PRO A 181 16.55 13.97 17.90
C PRO A 181 17.95 13.78 18.45
N ILE A 182 18.01 13.50 19.74
CA ILE A 182 19.26 13.29 20.49
C ILE A 182 19.89 11.92 20.13
N ILE A 183 19.11 11.02 19.54
CA ILE A 183 19.48 9.66 19.17
C ILE A 183 20.45 9.61 17.98
N SER A 184 21.46 8.74 18.08
CA SER A 184 22.36 8.41 16.98
C SER A 184 21.61 7.71 15.84
N ARG A 185 21.43 8.44 14.72
CA ARG A 185 20.71 7.92 13.54
C ARG A 185 21.42 6.74 12.88
N LEU A 186 22.75 6.68 12.93
CA LEU A 186 23.48 5.54 12.38
C LEU A 186 23.24 4.27 13.20
N ASP A 187 23.22 4.38 14.53
CA ASP A 187 22.96 3.22 15.40
C ASP A 187 21.49 2.80 15.34
N TRP A 188 20.58 3.78 15.28
CA TRP A 188 19.17 3.55 15.00
C TRP A 188 18.98 2.80 13.68
N LEU A 189 19.61 3.26 12.60
CA LEU A 189 19.49 2.67 11.27
C LEU A 189 19.99 1.22 11.25
N LYS A 190 21.10 0.92 11.91
CA LYS A 190 21.60 -0.46 12.05
C LYS A 190 20.59 -1.37 12.74
N LYS A 191 19.93 -0.87 13.78
CA LYS A 191 18.86 -1.59 14.47
C LYS A 191 17.65 -1.75 13.53
N ALA A 192 17.23 -0.68 12.87
CA ALA A 192 16.09 -0.69 11.95
C ALA A 192 16.28 -1.66 10.77
N LEU A 193 17.45 -1.68 10.13
CA LEU A 193 17.76 -2.63 9.06
C LEU A 193 17.65 -4.09 9.53
N LYS A 194 18.03 -4.38 10.77
CA LYS A 194 17.87 -5.72 11.34
C LYS A 194 16.41 -6.07 11.62
N HIS A 195 15.69 -5.19 12.29
CA HIS A 195 14.32 -5.42 12.77
C HIS A 195 13.29 -5.39 11.64
N LEU A 196 13.43 -4.41 10.75
CA LEU A 196 12.40 -4.09 9.78
C LEU A 196 12.61 -4.80 8.43
N SER A 197 13.70 -5.57 8.25
CA SER A 197 14.06 -6.26 6.97
C SER A 197 12.92 -7.10 6.35
N ILE A 198 12.02 -7.61 7.19
CA ILE A 198 10.89 -8.45 6.78
C ILE A 198 9.78 -7.68 6.04
N TYR A 199 9.65 -6.37 6.27
CA TYR A 199 8.61 -5.56 5.63
C TYR A 199 9.05 -5.19 4.21
N THR A 200 8.14 -5.37 3.25
CA THR A 200 8.41 -5.15 1.83
C THR A 200 8.05 -3.75 1.37
N ASN A 201 7.28 -3.02 2.17
CA ASN A 201 6.78 -1.68 1.85
C ASN A 201 7.68 -0.53 2.34
N ILE A 202 8.90 -0.79 2.83
CA ILE A 202 9.77 0.26 3.41
C ILE A 202 10.65 0.93 2.35
N TRP A 203 10.63 2.26 2.34
CA TRP A 203 11.49 3.14 1.56
C TRP A 203 12.39 3.94 2.51
N TRP A 204 13.66 4.10 2.15
CA TRP A 204 14.60 4.90 2.94
C TRP A 204 14.80 6.28 2.34
N ASN A 205 14.59 7.33 3.13
CA ASN A 205 14.85 8.70 2.71
C ASN A 205 15.78 9.40 3.72
N LEU A 206 16.94 9.86 3.24
CA LEU A 206 17.88 10.60 4.08
C LEU A 206 17.45 12.06 4.32
N GLY A 207 16.39 12.54 3.65
CA GLY A 207 15.84 13.88 3.82
C GLY A 207 16.89 14.97 3.73
N ASP A 208 16.94 15.86 4.72
CA ASP A 208 17.81 17.05 4.73
C ASP A 208 19.25 16.78 5.24
N ALA A 209 19.67 15.51 5.30
CA ALA A 209 20.94 15.11 5.93
C ALA A 209 22.16 15.90 5.45
N LYS A 210 22.24 16.25 4.16
CA LYS A 210 23.41 16.97 3.60
C LYS A 210 23.62 18.35 4.22
N GLN A 211 22.55 18.97 4.72
CA GLN A 211 22.61 20.28 5.38
C GLN A 211 22.88 20.15 6.89
N MET A 212 22.64 18.96 7.46
CA MET A 212 22.61 18.72 8.91
C MET A 212 23.86 17.99 9.44
N ILE A 213 24.51 17.15 8.62
CA ILE A 213 25.63 16.30 9.07
C ILE A 213 26.86 16.39 8.15
N SER A 214 27.99 15.89 8.65
CA SER A 214 29.23 15.87 7.87
C SER A 214 29.14 14.88 6.69
N LYS A 215 29.86 15.15 5.60
CA LYS A 215 29.95 14.23 4.44
C LYS A 215 30.35 12.81 4.87
N LYS A 216 31.27 12.68 5.84
CA LYS A 216 31.71 11.38 6.35
C LYS A 216 30.57 10.60 7.02
N ASP A 217 29.75 11.27 7.83
CA ASP A 217 28.64 10.61 8.53
C ASP A 217 27.51 10.28 7.56
N PHE A 218 27.26 11.17 6.59
CA PHE A 218 26.34 10.94 5.48
C PHE A 218 26.74 9.70 4.66
N ASP A 219 27.99 9.63 4.23
CA ASP A 219 28.53 8.48 3.49
C ASP A 219 28.43 7.19 4.32
N SER A 220 28.58 7.27 5.64
CA SER A 220 28.45 6.12 6.53
C SER A 220 27.02 5.58 6.60
N LEU A 221 26.01 6.46 6.59
CA LEU A 221 24.60 6.07 6.52
C LEU A 221 24.27 5.41 5.18
N VAL A 222 24.65 6.06 4.06
CA VAL A 222 24.45 5.53 2.71
C VAL A 222 25.08 4.13 2.58
N GLN A 223 26.33 3.97 3.04
CA GLN A 223 27.00 2.68 3.01
C GLN A 223 26.31 1.60 3.84
N GLU A 224 25.68 1.96 4.95
CA GLU A 224 24.98 0.98 5.78
C GLU A 224 23.72 0.47 5.10
N ILE A 225 22.94 1.35 4.45
CA ILE A 225 21.76 0.98 3.67
C ILE A 225 22.15 0.14 2.46
N VAL A 226 23.19 0.54 1.72
CA VAL A 226 23.64 -0.17 0.51
C VAL A 226 24.20 -1.57 0.80
N LYS A 227 24.71 -1.82 2.01
CA LYS A 227 25.15 -3.17 2.42
C LYS A 227 23.99 -4.13 2.64
N ASP A 228 22.79 -3.61 2.88
CA ASP A 228 21.62 -4.44 3.11
C ASP A 228 21.28 -5.23 1.84
N GLN A 229 21.21 -6.55 1.95
CA GLN A 229 21.05 -7.46 0.80
C GLN A 229 19.64 -7.46 0.23
N ASP A 230 18.70 -6.81 0.92
CA ASP A 230 17.30 -6.73 0.54
C ASP A 230 16.98 -5.56 -0.40
N HIS A 231 18.01 -4.85 -0.91
CA HIS A 231 17.94 -3.89 -2.04
C HIS A 231 16.69 -3.00 -2.06
N ARG A 232 16.45 -2.27 -0.95
CA ARG A 232 15.36 -1.30 -0.84
C ARG A 232 15.65 -0.03 -1.63
N VAL A 233 14.59 0.65 -2.03
CA VAL A 233 14.71 2.00 -2.60
C VAL A 233 15.23 2.98 -1.56
N LEU A 234 16.17 3.80 -2.01
CA LEU A 234 16.89 4.80 -1.23
C LEU A 234 16.94 6.10 -2.01
N SER A 235 16.69 7.21 -1.32
CA SER A 235 16.75 8.57 -1.86
C SER A 235 17.22 9.58 -0.80
N VAL A 236 17.47 10.80 -1.25
CA VAL A 236 17.81 11.99 -0.44
C VAL A 236 17.19 13.21 -1.11
N ILE A 237 16.70 14.16 -0.32
CA ILE A 237 16.20 15.43 -0.84
C ILE A 237 17.41 16.32 -1.16
N SER A 238 17.82 16.36 -2.43
CA SER A 238 19.00 17.12 -2.87
C SER A 238 18.96 17.47 -4.35
N LYS A 239 19.33 18.71 -4.69
CA LYS A 239 19.49 19.19 -6.08
C LYS A 239 20.94 19.10 -6.60
N GLU A 240 21.83 18.45 -5.86
CA GLU A 240 23.23 18.33 -6.26
C GLU A 240 23.42 17.25 -7.32
N GLN A 241 24.14 17.57 -8.40
CA GLN A 241 24.41 16.64 -9.49
C GLN A 241 25.13 15.36 -9.02
N GLU A 242 26.00 15.45 -8.01
CA GLU A 242 26.70 14.30 -7.43
C GLU A 242 25.71 13.24 -6.91
N ASP A 243 24.59 13.64 -6.32
CA ASP A 243 23.59 12.69 -5.80
C ASP A 243 22.75 12.08 -6.92
N MET A 244 22.43 12.87 -7.95
CA MET A 244 21.65 12.39 -9.09
C MET A 244 22.40 11.29 -9.85
N GLU A 245 23.72 11.42 -9.94
CA GLU A 245 24.60 10.44 -10.59
C GLU A 245 25.03 9.30 -9.65
N ASN A 246 24.86 9.45 -8.34
CA ASN A 246 25.31 8.44 -7.37
C ASN A 246 24.44 7.16 -7.49
N PRO A 247 25.02 6.00 -7.82
CA PRO A 247 24.26 4.76 -8.00
C PRO A 247 23.65 4.21 -6.69
N ALA A 248 24.04 4.73 -5.52
CA ALA A 248 23.41 4.38 -4.25
C ALA A 248 21.97 4.92 -4.15
N PHE A 249 21.66 6.06 -4.78
CA PHE A 249 20.31 6.62 -4.78
C PHE A 249 19.52 6.08 -5.97
N THR A 250 18.43 5.39 -5.66
CA THR A 250 17.58 4.69 -6.62
C THR A 250 16.70 5.64 -7.43
N HIS A 251 16.29 6.75 -6.84
CA HIS A 251 15.43 7.76 -7.46
C HIS A 251 15.80 9.16 -6.97
N ILE A 252 15.18 10.17 -7.58
CA ILE A 252 15.39 11.59 -7.29
C ILE A 252 14.14 12.12 -6.59
N GLU A 253 14.33 12.89 -5.53
CA GLU A 253 13.26 13.62 -4.86
C GLU A 253 13.59 15.10 -4.70
N TRP A 254 12.68 15.96 -5.18
CA TRP A 254 12.88 17.41 -5.14
C TRP A 254 11.69 18.19 -4.60
N ASN A 255 12.04 19.19 -3.79
CA ASN A 255 11.17 20.33 -3.52
C ASN A 255 11.32 21.35 -4.66
N ALA A 256 10.51 21.20 -5.70
CA ALA A 256 10.63 22.00 -6.91
C ALA A 256 10.04 23.41 -6.80
N GLY A 257 9.00 23.57 -5.98
CA GLY A 257 8.23 24.81 -5.89
C GLY A 257 7.70 25.23 -7.27
N ASP A 258 7.81 26.51 -7.60
CA ASP A 258 7.35 27.02 -8.90
C ASP A 258 8.21 26.58 -10.10
N HIS A 259 9.31 25.86 -9.88
CA HIS A 259 10.25 25.45 -10.93
C HIS A 259 10.08 23.99 -11.38
N TYR A 260 9.00 23.30 -10.97
CA TYR A 260 8.77 21.88 -11.30
C TYR A 260 8.95 21.53 -12.78
N ASP A 261 8.51 22.38 -13.70
CA ASP A 261 8.61 22.12 -15.14
C ASP A 261 10.07 22.03 -15.63
N MET A 262 10.93 22.93 -15.15
CA MET A 262 12.37 22.87 -15.46
C MET A 262 13.03 21.65 -14.85
N GLU A 263 12.56 21.24 -13.67
CA GLU A 263 13.10 20.13 -12.93
C GLU A 263 12.76 18.78 -13.56
N ILE A 264 11.57 18.64 -14.15
CA ILE A 264 11.18 17.42 -14.88
C ILE A 264 12.11 17.12 -16.07
N GLU A 265 12.81 18.11 -16.64
CA GLU A 265 13.82 17.87 -17.66
C GLU A 265 14.96 16.94 -17.19
N ALA A 266 15.15 16.81 -15.88
CA ALA A 266 16.12 15.89 -15.27
C ALA A 266 15.88 14.42 -15.68
N LEU A 267 14.64 14.02 -15.97
CA LEU A 267 14.31 12.68 -16.47
C LEU A 267 15.06 12.33 -17.75
N LYS A 268 15.37 13.32 -18.59
CA LYS A 268 16.11 13.13 -19.85
C LYS A 268 17.61 12.95 -19.67
N VAL A 269 18.13 13.34 -18.50
CA VAL A 269 19.56 13.39 -18.22
C VAL A 269 19.97 12.21 -17.36
N TYR A 270 19.27 11.99 -16.25
CA TYR A 270 19.70 11.04 -15.22
C TYR A 270 19.09 9.65 -15.38
N HIS A 271 17.99 9.52 -16.12
CA HIS A 271 17.30 8.24 -16.34
C HIS A 271 17.00 7.45 -15.05
N LYS A 272 16.74 8.18 -13.97
CA LYS A 272 16.19 7.68 -12.70
C LYS A 272 14.74 8.15 -12.55
N PRO A 273 13.91 7.47 -11.75
CA PRO A 273 12.59 8.00 -11.39
C PRO A 273 12.75 9.35 -10.70
N LEU A 274 11.85 10.29 -10.97
CA LEU A 274 11.80 11.61 -10.33
C LEU A 274 10.46 11.76 -9.61
N ILE A 275 10.51 12.05 -8.31
CA ILE A 275 9.35 12.40 -7.51
C ILE A 275 9.44 13.88 -7.13
N VAL A 276 8.40 14.64 -7.48
CA VAL A 276 8.28 16.05 -7.17
C VAL A 276 7.50 16.20 -5.87
N ARG A 277 8.19 16.56 -4.78
CA ARG A 277 7.59 16.71 -3.44
C ARG A 277 6.82 18.02 -3.24
N SER A 278 7.21 19.06 -3.96
CA SER A 278 6.56 20.38 -3.90
C SER A 278 6.55 21.03 -5.26
N TYR A 279 5.40 21.56 -5.66
CA TYR A 279 5.19 22.21 -6.95
C TYR A 279 4.29 23.46 -6.79
N GLY A 280 4.46 24.16 -5.67
CA GLY A 280 3.60 25.24 -5.22
C GLY A 280 2.58 24.75 -4.19
N TYR A 281 2.30 25.59 -3.19
CA TYR A 281 1.40 25.26 -2.10
C TYR A 281 0.04 25.90 -2.30
N GLU A 282 -1.02 25.12 -2.11
CA GLU A 282 -2.37 25.66 -2.04
C GLU A 282 -2.50 26.52 -0.77
N GLY A 283 -3.20 27.65 -0.88
CA GLY A 283 -3.51 28.45 0.30
C GLY A 283 -3.77 29.91 -0.02
N ARG A 284 -3.62 30.76 1.01
CA ARG A 284 -3.88 32.20 0.92
C ARG A 284 -2.71 33.08 1.36
N ASP A 285 -1.54 32.47 1.58
CA ASP A 285 -0.34 33.21 1.99
C ASP A 285 0.33 33.86 0.77
N ILE A 286 1.33 34.71 1.03
CA ILE A 286 2.01 35.49 -0.02
C ILE A 286 2.69 34.60 -1.09
N ASN A 287 3.00 33.35 -0.75
CA ASN A 287 3.64 32.37 -1.63
C ASN A 287 2.69 31.23 -2.04
N SER A 288 1.41 31.30 -1.66
CA SER A 288 0.42 30.29 -2.05
C SER A 288 -0.12 30.55 -3.45
N ILE A 289 -0.52 29.48 -4.11
CA ILE A 289 -1.18 29.51 -5.42
C ILE A 289 -2.59 28.92 -5.33
N MET A 290 -3.39 29.19 -6.35
CA MET A 290 -4.76 28.68 -6.45
C MET A 290 -4.78 27.16 -6.57
N SER A 291 -5.71 26.52 -5.90
CA SER A 291 -5.94 25.06 -5.90
C SER A 291 -6.09 24.49 -7.31
N GLU A 292 -6.74 25.25 -8.21
CA GLU A 292 -6.89 24.92 -9.63
C GLU A 292 -5.54 24.82 -10.33
N GLU A 293 -4.61 25.74 -10.04
CA GLU A 293 -3.26 25.72 -10.61
C GLU A 293 -2.44 24.58 -10.00
N VAL A 294 -2.55 24.29 -8.70
CA VAL A 294 -1.89 23.12 -8.10
C VAL A 294 -2.39 21.83 -8.74
N THR A 295 -3.70 21.71 -8.96
CA THR A 295 -4.32 20.57 -9.65
C THR A 295 -3.79 20.45 -11.07
N ARG A 296 -3.72 21.56 -11.82
CA ARG A 296 -3.13 21.57 -13.17
C ARG A 296 -1.68 21.08 -13.17
N ARG A 297 -0.88 21.49 -12.19
CA ARG A 297 0.52 21.07 -12.03
C ARG A 297 0.62 19.58 -11.70
N MET A 298 -0.27 19.01 -10.88
CA MET A 298 -0.33 17.57 -10.61
C MET A 298 -0.46 16.77 -11.90
N TRP A 299 -1.44 17.13 -12.72
CA TRP A 299 -1.66 16.50 -14.02
C TRP A 299 -0.43 16.68 -14.94
N ASP A 300 0.14 17.88 -15.02
CA ASP A 300 1.31 18.14 -15.87
C ASP A 300 2.56 17.36 -15.43
N ILE A 301 2.78 17.16 -14.12
CA ILE A 301 3.90 16.38 -13.58
C ILE A 301 3.77 14.90 -13.99
N VAL A 302 2.62 14.29 -13.71
CA VAL A 302 2.34 12.89 -14.06
C VAL A 302 2.39 12.70 -15.57
N LEU A 303 1.77 13.61 -16.31
CA LEU A 303 1.80 13.64 -17.76
C LEU A 303 3.13 14.08 -18.35
N LYS A 304 4.21 14.24 -17.59
CA LYS A 304 5.57 14.35 -18.14
C LYS A 304 6.45 13.18 -17.73
N GLY A 305 5.87 12.19 -17.04
CA GLY A 305 6.55 10.97 -16.60
C GLY A 305 7.26 11.09 -15.25
N ALA A 306 7.00 12.15 -14.48
CA ALA A 306 7.44 12.26 -13.10
C ALA A 306 6.30 11.83 -12.15
N TYR A 307 6.67 11.51 -10.92
CA TYR A 307 5.76 11.18 -9.83
C TYR A 307 5.66 12.36 -8.87
N LEU A 308 4.73 12.32 -7.90
CA LEU A 308 4.50 13.47 -7.03
C LEU A 308 4.07 13.10 -5.61
N PHE A 309 4.22 14.07 -4.71
CA PHE A 309 3.53 14.11 -3.43
C PHE A 309 2.41 15.14 -3.48
N VAL A 310 1.24 14.79 -2.96
CA VAL A 310 0.05 15.63 -2.91
C VAL A 310 -0.08 16.26 -1.53
N GLN A 311 -0.65 17.46 -1.48
CA GLN A 311 -1.06 18.11 -0.23
C GLN A 311 -2.39 17.54 0.24
N ASP A 312 -2.61 17.38 1.55
CA ASP A 312 -3.81 16.72 2.08
C ASP A 312 -5.13 17.37 1.61
N SER A 313 -5.13 18.70 1.42
CA SER A 313 -6.29 19.44 0.89
C SER A 313 -6.72 19.02 -0.53
N LEU A 314 -5.83 18.34 -1.27
CA LEU A 314 -6.01 17.95 -2.67
C LEU A 314 -6.16 16.43 -2.87
N LEU A 315 -6.27 15.63 -1.80
CA LEU A 315 -6.45 14.18 -1.91
C LEU A 315 -7.66 13.80 -2.78
N LYS A 316 -8.78 14.51 -2.66
CA LYS A 316 -9.95 14.29 -3.53
C LYS A 316 -9.69 14.56 -5.01
N ARG A 317 -8.73 15.43 -5.34
CA ARG A 317 -8.31 15.68 -6.73
C ARG A 317 -7.33 14.62 -7.22
N LEU A 318 -6.53 14.06 -6.31
CA LEU A 318 -5.66 12.92 -6.59
C LEU A 318 -6.47 11.70 -7.01
N SER A 319 -7.60 11.40 -6.36
CA SER A 319 -8.39 10.18 -6.63
C SER A 319 -8.76 10.01 -8.10
N LEU A 320 -9.15 11.09 -8.77
CA LEU A 320 -9.45 11.10 -10.19
C LEU A 320 -8.19 10.85 -11.04
N LEU A 321 -7.08 11.54 -10.72
CA LEU A 321 -5.81 11.34 -11.40
C LEU A 321 -5.26 9.92 -11.21
N ALA A 322 -5.39 9.34 -10.02
CA ALA A 322 -4.98 7.98 -9.70
C ALA A 322 -5.81 6.96 -10.48
N THR A 323 -7.14 7.05 -10.41
CA THR A 323 -8.06 6.23 -11.22
C THR A 323 -7.73 6.30 -12.70
N PHE A 324 -7.38 7.50 -13.15
CA PHE A 324 -7.01 7.77 -14.52
C PHE A 324 -5.70 7.07 -14.91
N VAL A 325 -4.65 7.16 -14.07
CA VAL A 325 -3.38 6.46 -14.31
C VAL A 325 -3.56 4.94 -14.28
N GLU A 326 -4.40 4.39 -13.41
CA GLU A 326 -4.72 2.96 -13.40
C GLU A 326 -5.30 2.46 -14.73
N LYS A 327 -6.23 3.21 -15.32
CA LYS A 327 -6.77 2.92 -16.68
C LYS A 327 -5.69 2.93 -17.77
N MET A 328 -4.57 3.63 -17.53
CA MET A 328 -3.48 3.82 -18.49
C MET A 328 -2.31 2.85 -18.29
N LYS A 329 -2.21 2.16 -17.15
CA LYS A 329 -1.10 1.24 -16.84
C LYS A 329 -0.71 0.24 -17.94
N PRO A 330 -1.63 -0.31 -18.77
CA PRO A 330 -1.24 -1.20 -19.87
C PRO A 330 -0.37 -0.55 -20.95
N VAL A 331 -0.29 0.80 -20.99
CA VAL A 331 0.28 1.58 -22.11
C VAL A 331 1.41 2.52 -21.67
N VAL A 332 1.63 2.69 -20.36
CA VAL A 332 2.62 3.66 -19.84
C VAL A 332 3.85 2.92 -19.30
N PRO A 333 4.85 2.68 -20.17
CA PRO A 333 6.25 2.85 -19.72
C PRO A 333 7.22 3.59 -20.68
N SER A 334 8.08 4.40 -20.04
CA SER A 334 9.48 4.85 -20.28
C SER A 334 9.93 5.80 -21.39
N GLN A 335 9.09 6.32 -22.30
CA GLN A 335 9.54 7.49 -23.08
C GLN A 335 8.44 8.33 -23.68
N VAL A 336 8.50 9.61 -23.33
CA VAL A 336 7.79 10.76 -23.90
C VAL A 336 6.41 10.99 -23.32
N LEU A 337 6.30 12.06 -22.55
CA LEU A 337 5.24 13.02 -22.77
C LEU A 337 5.88 14.42 -22.81
N LYS A 338 6.12 14.90 -24.02
CA LYS A 338 6.30 16.32 -24.25
C LYS A 338 5.28 16.79 -25.26
N ASP A 339 4.55 17.81 -24.85
CA ASP A 339 3.60 18.57 -25.64
C ASP A 339 2.54 17.71 -26.33
N THR A 340 1.42 17.45 -25.65
CA THR A 340 0.16 17.13 -26.36
C THR A 340 0.11 15.81 -27.16
N LEU A 341 0.93 14.80 -26.86
CA LEU A 341 1.07 13.60 -27.71
C LEU A 341 0.25 12.42 -27.18
N VAL A 342 -0.77 11.94 -27.91
CA VAL A 342 -0.63 10.89 -28.94
C VAL A 342 0.45 9.88 -28.55
N LEU A 343 0.03 8.86 -27.79
CA LEU A 343 0.86 7.68 -27.52
C LEU A 343 1.35 7.09 -28.86
N LYS A 344 2.63 6.68 -28.85
CA LYS A 344 3.44 6.18 -29.97
C LYS A 344 2.63 5.54 -31.11
N GLN A 345 2.75 6.13 -32.31
CA GLN A 345 2.66 5.38 -33.56
C GLN A 345 3.79 4.35 -33.55
N GLU A 346 3.47 3.07 -33.39
CA GLU A 346 4.38 2.04 -33.87
C GLU A 346 4.40 2.07 -35.41
N GLU A 347 5.58 1.82 -35.97
CA GLU A 347 5.84 1.86 -37.39
C GLU A 347 4.92 0.92 -38.19
N LYS A 348 3.79 1.46 -38.67
CA LYS A 348 2.96 1.08 -39.84
C LYS A 348 1.49 1.32 -39.52
N ASN A 349 0.88 2.41 -40.01
CA ASN A 349 -0.57 2.59 -40.19
C ASN A 349 -1.55 2.23 -39.04
N GLU A 350 -1.10 1.87 -37.84
CA GLU A 350 -1.94 1.47 -36.73
C GLU A 350 -2.17 2.67 -35.80
N GLN A 351 -3.44 2.98 -35.55
CA GLN A 351 -3.82 4.03 -34.60
C GLN A 351 -3.55 3.55 -33.17
N PRO A 352 -3.13 4.44 -32.26
CA PRO A 352 -2.86 4.06 -30.87
C PRO A 352 -4.14 3.50 -30.22
N SER A 353 -3.98 2.43 -29.44
CA SER A 353 -5.08 1.81 -28.68
C SER A 353 -5.64 2.72 -27.60
N VAL A 354 -4.84 3.68 -27.12
CA VAL A 354 -5.23 4.68 -26.12
C VAL A 354 -4.62 6.05 -26.47
N PHE A 355 -5.38 7.13 -26.29
CA PHE A 355 -4.96 8.51 -26.50
C PHE A 355 -5.42 9.39 -25.33
N LEU A 356 -4.57 10.32 -24.91
CA LEU A 356 -4.87 11.27 -23.85
C LEU A 356 -4.50 12.69 -24.22
N ARG A 357 -5.33 13.64 -23.84
CA ARG A 357 -5.03 15.06 -23.88
C ARG A 357 -5.57 15.78 -22.65
N TYR A 358 -4.68 16.40 -21.90
CA TYR A 358 -5.05 17.36 -20.88
C TYR A 358 -4.94 18.79 -21.44
N PHE A 359 -5.97 19.59 -21.26
CA PHE A 359 -6.05 20.93 -21.83
C PHE A 359 -5.56 22.03 -20.89
N GLY A 360 -5.32 21.71 -19.61
CA GLY A 360 -4.81 22.67 -18.63
C GLY A 360 -5.68 23.92 -18.56
N TYR A 361 -5.09 25.12 -18.65
CA TYR A 361 -5.86 26.37 -18.59
C TYR A 361 -6.63 26.73 -19.88
N HIS A 362 -6.52 25.92 -20.93
CA HIS A 362 -7.27 26.14 -22.17
C HIS A 362 -8.72 25.69 -22.02
N THR A 363 -9.61 26.39 -22.71
CA THR A 363 -11.08 26.21 -22.68
C THR A 363 -11.58 25.66 -24.02
N PRO A 364 -11.33 24.37 -24.33
CA PRO A 364 -11.76 23.80 -25.60
C PRO A 364 -13.28 23.60 -25.61
N SER A 365 -13.96 24.08 -26.67
CA SER A 365 -15.38 23.79 -26.90
C SER A 365 -15.59 22.58 -27.83
N GLU A 366 -14.57 22.22 -28.61
CA GLU A 366 -14.58 21.06 -29.49
C GLU A 366 -13.17 20.50 -29.70
N MET A 367 -13.05 19.21 -29.99
CA MET A 367 -11.83 18.58 -30.49
C MET A 367 -12.14 17.66 -31.65
N LYS A 368 -11.48 17.89 -32.79
CA LYS A 368 -11.57 17.00 -33.96
C LYS A 368 -10.62 15.84 -33.80
N LEU A 369 -11.13 14.62 -33.88
CA LEU A 369 -10.35 13.41 -33.91
C LEU A 369 -10.48 12.70 -35.26
N HIS A 370 -9.39 12.08 -35.67
CA HIS A 370 -9.33 11.23 -36.85
C HIS A 370 -9.14 9.79 -36.37
N LEU A 371 -10.23 9.11 -36.05
CA LEU A 371 -10.24 7.73 -35.57
C LEU A 371 -10.38 6.76 -36.75
N ASP A 372 -10.08 5.47 -36.53
CA ASP A 372 -10.34 4.43 -37.52
C ASP A 372 -11.86 4.30 -37.74
N ALA A 373 -12.28 4.21 -39.00
CA ALA A 373 -13.68 4.12 -39.38
C ALA A 373 -14.28 2.71 -39.18
N GLU A 374 -13.43 1.69 -38.99
CA GLU A 374 -13.86 0.30 -38.78
C GLU A 374 -13.82 -0.12 -37.30
N GLU A 375 -13.30 0.75 -36.43
CA GLU A 375 -13.15 0.48 -34.99
C GLU A 375 -14.02 1.43 -34.18
N ILE A 376 -14.49 0.96 -33.03
CA ILE A 376 -15.23 1.77 -32.05
C ILE A 376 -14.25 2.23 -30.99
N TYR A 377 -14.34 3.50 -30.62
CA TYR A 377 -13.55 4.09 -29.55
C TYR A 377 -14.48 4.60 -28.46
N GLN A 378 -14.12 4.27 -27.22
CA GLN A 378 -14.69 4.86 -26.03
C GLN A 378 -13.94 6.17 -25.76
N VAL A 379 -14.68 7.27 -25.70
CA VAL A 379 -14.16 8.60 -25.45
C VAL A 379 -14.73 9.12 -24.15
N GLU A 380 -13.86 9.40 -23.19
CA GLU A 380 -14.19 9.95 -21.88
C GLU A 380 -13.71 11.40 -21.81
N THR A 381 -14.63 12.34 -21.60
CA THR A 381 -14.31 13.74 -21.27
C THR A 381 -14.33 13.90 -19.76
N LEU A 382 -13.35 14.60 -19.21
CA LEU A 382 -13.12 14.70 -17.78
C LEU A 382 -12.99 16.16 -17.39
N ASP A 383 -13.81 16.60 -16.44
CA ASP A 383 -13.58 17.84 -15.71
C ASP A 383 -12.76 17.50 -14.46
N THR A 384 -11.45 17.76 -14.55
CA THR A 384 -10.51 17.43 -13.48
C THR A 384 -10.68 18.29 -12.24
N TRP A 385 -11.40 19.40 -12.34
CA TRP A 385 -11.65 20.32 -11.24
C TRP A 385 -12.96 20.01 -10.53
N HIS A 386 -14.06 19.83 -11.25
CA HIS A 386 -15.34 19.47 -10.66
C HIS A 386 -15.48 17.97 -10.38
N LEU A 387 -14.49 17.16 -10.79
CA LEU A 387 -14.47 15.71 -10.64
C LEU A 387 -15.65 15.03 -11.35
N ASP A 388 -15.96 15.52 -12.55
CA ASP A 388 -17.03 15.00 -13.39
C ASP A 388 -16.46 14.31 -14.63
N SER A 389 -17.19 13.34 -15.17
CA SER A 389 -16.78 12.57 -16.34
C SER A 389 -18.00 12.21 -17.18
N SER A 390 -17.88 12.37 -18.50
CA SER A 390 -18.84 11.82 -19.45
C SER A 390 -18.14 10.86 -20.40
N MET A 391 -18.87 9.85 -20.87
CA MET A 391 -18.34 8.84 -21.78
C MET A 391 -19.30 8.64 -22.95
N ASP A 392 -18.78 8.63 -24.16
CA ASP A 392 -19.51 8.34 -25.39
C ASP A 392 -18.69 7.46 -26.35
N LEU A 393 -19.35 6.92 -27.36
CA LEU A 393 -18.73 6.06 -28.38
C LEU A 393 -18.58 6.81 -29.70
N TYR A 394 -17.40 6.70 -30.30
CA TYR A 394 -17.03 7.38 -31.55
C TYR A 394 -16.37 6.43 -32.54
N HIS A 395 -16.49 6.71 -33.83
CA HIS A 395 -15.78 6.00 -34.90
C HIS A 395 -15.49 6.93 -36.09
N GLY A 396 -14.42 6.66 -36.83
CA GLY A 396 -14.04 7.46 -38.00
C GLY A 396 -13.66 8.90 -37.67
N GLN A 397 -13.99 9.84 -38.56
CA GLN A 397 -13.71 11.25 -38.33
C GLN A 397 -14.89 11.90 -37.60
N ASP A 398 -14.65 12.33 -36.37
CA ASP A 398 -15.69 12.94 -35.54
C ASP A 398 -15.19 14.19 -34.79
N THR A 399 -16.14 15.00 -34.34
CA THR A 399 -15.90 16.19 -33.52
C THR A 399 -16.50 15.93 -32.14
N ILE A 400 -15.63 15.85 -31.13
CA ILE A 400 -16.05 15.70 -29.75
C ILE A 400 -16.38 17.09 -29.22
N GLU A 401 -17.62 17.26 -28.77
CA GLU A 401 -18.03 18.47 -28.05
C GLU A 401 -17.43 18.46 -26.64
N LEU A 402 -16.91 19.60 -26.21
CA LEU A 402 -16.34 19.81 -24.90
C LEU A 402 -17.03 21.00 -24.24
N GLN A 403 -17.04 21.05 -22.91
CA GLN A 403 -17.82 22.03 -22.15
C GLN A 403 -17.35 23.49 -22.33
N GLY A 404 -16.16 23.71 -22.90
CA GLY A 404 -15.59 25.06 -23.00
C GLY A 404 -15.01 25.58 -21.69
N ASP A 405 -14.82 24.70 -20.70
CA ASP A 405 -14.23 25.00 -19.40
C ASP A 405 -12.72 24.68 -19.36
N PRO A 406 -11.94 25.31 -18.46
CA PRO A 406 -10.54 24.94 -18.24
C PRO A 406 -10.45 23.61 -17.47
N TYR A 407 -9.25 23.04 -17.45
CA TYR A 407 -8.88 21.82 -16.73
C TYR A 407 -9.60 20.56 -17.23
N MET A 408 -10.03 20.58 -18.48
CA MET A 408 -10.58 19.40 -19.12
C MET A 408 -9.46 18.42 -19.47
N ALA A 409 -9.76 17.13 -19.37
CA ALA A 409 -8.99 16.05 -19.97
C ALA A 409 -9.86 15.24 -20.92
N LEU A 410 -9.23 14.60 -21.90
CA LEU A 410 -9.86 13.72 -22.87
C LEU A 410 -9.08 12.41 -22.92
N LEU A 411 -9.75 11.30 -22.66
CA LEU A 411 -9.21 9.95 -22.82
C LEU A 411 -9.98 9.22 -23.91
N VAL A 412 -9.26 8.60 -24.82
CA VAL A 412 -9.80 7.85 -25.94
C VAL A 412 -9.20 6.46 -25.87
N GLN A 413 -10.02 5.42 -25.88
CA GLN A 413 -9.59 4.03 -25.80
C GLN A 413 -10.30 3.24 -26.89
N LYS A 414 -9.60 2.31 -27.54
CA LYS A 414 -10.23 1.38 -28.46
C LYS A 414 -11.19 0.47 -27.67
N GLY A 415 -12.43 0.35 -28.13
CA GLY A 415 -13.45 -0.49 -27.52
C GLY A 415 -13.12 -1.96 -27.72
N GLU A 416 -12.60 -2.63 -26.69
CA GLU A 416 -12.32 -4.07 -26.77
C GLU A 416 -13.61 -4.87 -26.92
N GLY A 417 -13.64 -5.78 -27.90
CA GLY A 417 -14.81 -6.63 -28.17
C GLY A 417 -16.01 -5.89 -28.76
N MET A 418 -15.86 -4.62 -29.17
CA MET A 418 -16.88 -3.85 -29.87
C MET A 418 -16.65 -3.95 -31.38
N VAL A 419 -17.69 -4.33 -32.13
CA VAL A 419 -17.64 -4.41 -33.59
C VAL A 419 -18.70 -3.49 -34.18
N LEU A 420 -18.29 -2.66 -35.16
CA LEU A 420 -19.22 -1.93 -36.00
C LEU A 420 -20.00 -2.91 -36.89
N LEU A 421 -21.27 -3.12 -36.58
CA LEU A 421 -22.18 -3.81 -37.49
C LEU A 421 -22.49 -2.88 -38.67
N LYS A 422 -21.73 -3.02 -39.76
CA LYS A 422 -22.12 -2.45 -41.06
C LYS A 422 -23.40 -3.17 -41.50
N GLU A 423 -24.54 -2.51 -41.51
CA GLU A 423 -25.77 -3.09 -42.06
C GLU A 423 -25.51 -3.61 -43.48
N ALA A 424 -25.89 -4.86 -43.72
CA ALA A 424 -25.99 -5.42 -45.06
C ALA A 424 -27.05 -4.61 -45.82
N TYR A 425 -26.69 -4.12 -47.01
CA TYR A 425 -27.62 -3.46 -47.92
C TYR A 425 -28.82 -4.38 -48.17
N ASP A 426 -30.01 -4.04 -47.67
CA ASP A 426 -31.26 -4.49 -48.26
C ASP A 426 -31.73 -3.38 -49.21
N TYR A 427 -31.72 -3.69 -50.50
CA TYR A 427 -32.31 -2.86 -51.54
C TYR A 427 -33.83 -2.96 -51.40
N ASP A 428 -34.47 -1.93 -50.86
CA ASP A 428 -35.91 -1.74 -51.02
C ASP A 428 -36.13 -0.93 -52.31
N GLU A 429 -36.56 -1.60 -53.38
CA GLU A 429 -36.74 -1.01 -54.72
C GLU A 429 -37.89 0.03 -54.80
N GLU A 430 -38.60 0.35 -53.72
CA GLU A 430 -39.82 1.16 -53.80
C GLU A 430 -39.85 2.52 -53.09
N ASN A 431 -38.89 2.90 -52.24
CA ASN A 431 -38.95 4.23 -51.56
C ASN A 431 -37.58 4.93 -51.46
N GLU A 432 -37.38 5.94 -52.31
CA GLU A 432 -36.21 6.85 -52.33
C GLU A 432 -36.22 7.89 -51.18
N GLU A 433 -36.21 7.47 -49.92
CA GLU A 433 -35.86 8.38 -48.80
C GLU A 433 -34.83 7.75 -47.85
N PRO A 434 -33.74 8.46 -47.48
CA PRO A 434 -32.76 7.97 -46.54
C PRO A 434 -33.34 8.01 -45.12
N VAL A 435 -33.66 6.84 -44.58
CA VAL A 435 -33.99 6.68 -43.15
C VAL A 435 -32.67 6.74 -42.36
N GLN A 436 -32.59 7.64 -41.38
CA GLN A 436 -31.49 7.69 -40.43
C GLN A 436 -31.54 6.42 -39.58
N LYS A 437 -30.58 5.51 -39.75
CA LYS A 437 -30.55 4.23 -39.03
C LYS A 437 -29.52 4.26 -37.91
N GLU A 438 -29.96 3.82 -36.73
CA GLU A 438 -29.17 3.75 -35.50
C GLU A 438 -27.98 2.80 -35.65
N VAL A 439 -26.81 3.21 -35.14
CA VAL A 439 -25.62 2.36 -35.04
C VAL A 439 -25.88 1.32 -33.95
N VAL A 440 -25.95 0.04 -34.32
CA VAL A 440 -26.07 -1.06 -33.36
C VAL A 440 -24.67 -1.56 -33.01
N VAL A 441 -24.26 -1.38 -31.75
CA VAL A 441 -23.00 -1.90 -31.20
C VAL A 441 -23.27 -3.25 -30.54
N GLU A 442 -22.66 -4.32 -31.04
CA GLU A 442 -22.64 -5.61 -30.34
C GLU A 442 -21.41 -5.68 -29.42
N THR A 443 -21.64 -5.79 -28.12
CA THR A 443 -20.60 -6.05 -27.13
C THR A 443 -20.38 -7.55 -27.01
N HIS A 444 -19.21 -8.03 -27.42
CA HIS A 444 -18.79 -9.39 -27.10
C HIS A 444 -18.15 -9.35 -25.71
N GLN A 445 -18.93 -9.70 -24.67
CA GLN A 445 -18.37 -9.86 -23.33
C GLN A 445 -17.36 -11.00 -23.36
N LEU A 446 -16.07 -10.65 -23.39
CA LEU A 446 -15.05 -11.47 -22.75
C LEU A 446 -15.27 -11.27 -21.25
N GLU A 447 -15.65 -12.34 -20.55
CA GLU A 447 -15.67 -12.36 -19.09
C GLU A 447 -14.24 -12.10 -18.59
N HIS A 448 -13.90 -10.83 -18.40
CA HIS A 448 -12.88 -10.47 -17.43
C HIS A 448 -13.51 -10.73 -16.06
N GLU A 449 -12.91 -11.67 -15.32
CA GLU A 449 -13.19 -11.85 -13.90
C GLU A 449 -13.14 -10.48 -13.22
N LYS A 450 -14.32 -9.91 -12.95
CA LYS A 450 -14.44 -8.80 -12.02
C LYS A 450 -13.94 -9.34 -10.70
N ASN A 451 -12.78 -8.88 -10.26
CA ASN A 451 -12.33 -9.12 -8.90
C ASN A 451 -13.29 -8.37 -7.95
N PRO A 452 -14.21 -9.06 -7.23
CA PRO A 452 -15.30 -8.41 -6.50
C PRO A 452 -14.87 -7.80 -5.16
N ASP A 453 -13.61 -7.97 -4.76
CA ASP A 453 -13.21 -7.82 -3.34
C ASP A 453 -12.59 -6.47 -2.99
N PHE A 454 -12.65 -5.47 -3.88
CA PHE A 454 -12.15 -4.10 -3.60
C PHE A 454 -12.92 -3.33 -2.52
N LEU A 455 -13.94 -3.95 -1.90
CA LEU A 455 -14.78 -3.35 -0.85
C LEU A 455 -14.74 -4.10 0.50
N ASN A 456 -13.84 -5.08 0.68
CA ASN A 456 -13.73 -5.86 1.93
C ASN A 456 -12.33 -5.85 2.56
N VAL A 457 -11.64 -4.70 2.56
CA VAL A 457 -10.31 -4.54 3.21
C VAL A 457 -10.43 -3.88 4.59
N LEU A 458 -11.48 -4.22 5.35
CA LEU A 458 -11.60 -3.82 6.75
C LEU A 458 -12.25 -4.95 7.57
N ASP A 459 -11.53 -6.05 7.73
CA ASP A 459 -11.65 -6.91 8.92
C ASP A 459 -10.25 -7.14 9.48
N PHE A 460 -9.78 -6.14 10.23
CA PHE A 460 -8.64 -6.30 11.13
C PHE A 460 -9.14 -7.02 12.38
N ALA A 461 -8.71 -8.27 12.58
CA ALA A 461 -8.93 -9.00 13.82
C ALA A 461 -8.01 -8.43 14.93
N LEU A 462 -8.59 -7.62 15.81
CA LEU A 462 -8.03 -7.35 17.15
C LEU A 462 -8.33 -8.57 18.06
N PRO A 463 -7.44 -8.93 19.00
CA PRO A 463 -7.65 -10.06 19.90
C PRO A 463 -8.76 -9.78 20.93
N ASP A 464 -9.69 -10.71 21.09
CA ASP A 464 -10.79 -10.64 22.07
C ASP A 464 -10.31 -10.71 23.53
N VAL A 465 -10.77 -9.78 24.36
CA VAL A 465 -10.83 -9.88 25.84
C VAL A 465 -12.31 -9.81 26.26
N PRO A 466 -12.80 -10.69 27.15
CA PRO A 466 -14.22 -11.02 27.22
C PRO A 466 -15.03 -10.11 28.15
N ALA A 467 -16.32 -9.98 27.86
CA ALA A 467 -17.34 -9.63 28.84
C ALA A 467 -18.50 -10.64 28.75
N GLU A 468 -18.77 -11.29 29.88
CA GLU A 468 -19.79 -12.32 30.09
C GLU A 468 -21.24 -11.82 30.03
N LYS A 469 -22.13 -12.81 29.82
CA LYS A 469 -23.60 -12.91 30.06
C LYS A 469 -24.50 -12.28 28.99
N ASP A 470 -25.43 -13.00 28.35
CA ASP A 470 -26.14 -14.25 28.66
C ASP A 470 -26.51 -14.94 27.35
N LEU A 471 -26.31 -16.26 27.23
CA LEU A 471 -27.41 -17.24 27.08
C LEU A 471 -26.85 -18.67 26.99
N ILE A 472 -26.91 -19.32 28.14
CA ILE A 472 -26.59 -20.71 28.46
C ILE A 472 -27.65 -21.70 27.92
N ASP A 473 -28.62 -21.27 27.12
CA ASP A 473 -29.75 -22.13 26.71
C ASP A 473 -29.65 -22.69 25.29
N GLU A 474 -28.63 -22.33 24.50
CA GLU A 474 -28.45 -22.85 23.13
C GLU A 474 -27.40 -23.98 23.02
N LEU A 475 -26.53 -24.12 24.03
CA LEU A 475 -25.40 -25.07 24.05
C LEU A 475 -25.68 -26.39 24.78
N LYS A 476 -26.94 -26.73 25.06
CA LYS A 476 -27.29 -27.97 25.78
C LYS A 476 -27.89 -29.10 24.95
N ASP A 477 -28.15 -28.91 23.66
CA ASP A 477 -28.82 -29.94 22.84
C ASP A 477 -28.11 -30.32 21.52
N SER A 478 -26.98 -29.71 21.17
CA SER A 478 -26.26 -30.02 19.93
C SER A 478 -24.94 -30.76 20.16
N LEU A 479 -25.10 -32.07 20.33
CA LEU A 479 -24.27 -33.05 19.62
C LEU A 479 -22.85 -33.28 20.17
N SER A 480 -22.82 -34.11 21.20
CA SER A 480 -21.83 -35.16 21.37
C SER A 480 -21.53 -35.87 20.04
N LEU A 481 -20.28 -35.88 19.57
CA LEU A 481 -19.72 -36.96 18.75
C LEU A 481 -18.18 -36.92 18.83
N ASN A 482 -17.61 -38.03 19.26
CA ASN A 482 -16.17 -38.26 19.38
C ASN A 482 -15.53 -38.46 18.00
N ILE A 483 -14.26 -38.04 17.96
CA ILE A 483 -13.24 -38.31 16.94
C ILE A 483 -12.84 -39.81 16.98
N GLU A 484 -12.33 -40.31 15.84
CA GLU A 484 -11.86 -41.68 15.48
C GLU A 484 -12.95 -42.46 14.68
N ASP A 485 -12.81 -42.77 13.38
CA ASP A 485 -11.64 -43.21 12.62
C ASP A 485 -11.69 -42.80 11.13
N LEU A 486 -10.50 -42.89 10.53
CA LEU A 486 -10.13 -42.80 9.12
C LEU A 486 -10.74 -43.90 8.23
N GLU A 487 -10.91 -43.54 6.96
CA GLU A 487 -10.87 -44.35 5.72
C GLU A 487 -12.12 -45.11 5.20
N GLU A 488 -12.40 -44.78 3.93
CA GLU A 488 -12.94 -45.57 2.81
C GLU A 488 -14.33 -46.22 2.85
N ASP A 489 -15.22 -45.58 2.07
CA ASP A 489 -16.07 -46.11 1.00
C ASP A 489 -16.94 -47.39 1.14
N GLU A 490 -18.12 -47.25 0.53
CA GLU A 490 -19.11 -48.25 0.13
C GLU A 490 -20.17 -48.81 1.12
N THR A 491 -21.38 -48.75 0.56
CA THR A 491 -22.69 -49.24 0.99
C THR A 491 -22.76 -50.66 1.59
N LYS A 492 -23.45 -50.82 2.74
CA LYS A 492 -24.67 -51.65 2.96
C LYS A 492 -24.82 -52.22 4.40
N SER A 493 -26.02 -52.03 4.95
CA SER A 493 -26.80 -52.89 5.88
C SER A 493 -26.25 -53.25 7.28
N ILE A 494 -26.82 -52.57 8.30
CA ILE A 494 -27.40 -53.03 9.59
C ILE A 494 -27.02 -54.43 10.13
N SER A 495 -26.46 -54.51 11.36
CA SER A 495 -27.15 -55.05 12.58
C SER A 495 -26.30 -54.99 13.87
N LEU A 496 -26.96 -54.75 15.01
CA LEU A 496 -26.51 -54.56 16.39
C LEU A 496 -25.97 -55.80 17.15
N SER A 497 -25.10 -55.56 18.15
CA SER A 497 -24.90 -56.21 19.49
C SER A 497 -23.40 -56.18 19.86
N ASP A 498 -22.88 -56.01 21.07
CA ASP A 498 -23.37 -55.84 22.45
C ASP A 498 -22.14 -55.50 23.37
N SER A 499 -22.42 -54.90 24.55
CA SER A 499 -21.66 -54.97 25.83
C SER A 499 -20.34 -54.17 26.02
N LEU A 500 -20.27 -53.12 26.86
CA LEU A 500 -20.17 -53.04 28.35
C LEU A 500 -18.89 -53.62 28.98
N GLN A 501 -18.02 -52.76 29.56
CA GLN A 501 -17.68 -52.71 31.01
C GLN A 501 -16.51 -51.75 31.37
N LEU A 502 -16.70 -51.01 32.47
CA LEU A 502 -15.72 -50.24 33.27
C LEU A 502 -14.90 -51.14 34.21
N PRO A 503 -13.77 -50.66 34.77
CA PRO A 503 -13.70 -50.25 36.20
C PRO A 503 -12.83 -48.99 36.43
N SER A 504 -13.16 -48.00 37.26
CA SER A 504 -13.28 -47.87 38.74
C SER A 504 -11.96 -47.81 39.54
N ASP A 505 -11.89 -46.74 40.36
CA ASP A 505 -11.12 -46.53 41.61
C ASP A 505 -9.74 -45.85 41.57
N LEU A 506 -9.62 -44.64 42.16
CA LEU A 506 -9.00 -44.42 43.49
C LEU A 506 -8.89 -42.94 43.92
N ASP A 507 -9.66 -42.62 44.96
CA ASP A 507 -9.44 -41.84 46.20
C ASP A 507 -8.80 -40.44 46.28
N LEU A 508 -9.54 -39.64 47.07
CA LEU A 508 -9.35 -38.29 47.60
C LEU A 508 -8.40 -38.23 48.81
N VAL A 509 -7.70 -37.09 49.00
CA VAL A 509 -7.39 -36.50 50.32
C VAL A 509 -7.35 -34.97 50.21
N ASP A 510 -8.08 -34.31 51.13
CA ASP A 510 -8.17 -32.86 51.39
C ASP A 510 -6.88 -32.27 52.02
N ASP A 511 -6.62 -30.96 51.86
CA ASP A 511 -6.52 -30.02 52.99
C ASP A 511 -6.21 -28.55 52.58
N GLU A 512 -7.02 -27.66 53.17
CA GLU A 512 -6.76 -26.30 53.69
C GLU A 512 -6.50 -25.07 52.76
N LEU A 513 -7.50 -24.17 52.77
CA LEU A 513 -7.46 -22.73 52.46
C LEU A 513 -6.93 -21.91 53.65
N PRO A 514 -6.48 -20.66 53.43
CA PRO A 514 -6.99 -19.58 54.26
C PRO A 514 -7.31 -18.25 53.55
N ASP A 515 -8.46 -17.72 53.98
CA ASP A 515 -8.95 -16.36 54.21
C ASP A 515 -8.39 -15.08 53.53
N ILE A 516 -9.40 -14.29 53.17
CA ILE A 516 -9.49 -12.94 52.61
C ILE A 516 -9.08 -11.87 53.63
N VAL A 517 -8.30 -10.87 53.18
CA VAL A 517 -8.26 -9.52 53.80
C VAL A 517 -8.41 -8.46 52.73
N THR A 518 -9.57 -7.82 52.72
CA THR A 518 -9.88 -6.59 52.00
C THR A 518 -9.22 -5.39 52.67
N GLN A 519 -8.42 -4.61 51.94
CA GLN A 519 -8.06 -3.24 52.33
C GLN A 519 -8.58 -2.25 51.29
N THR A 520 -9.61 -1.51 51.70
CA THR A 520 -10.09 -0.26 51.10
C THR A 520 -9.10 0.86 51.43
N HIS A 521 -8.68 1.63 50.42
CA HIS A 521 -8.10 2.96 50.61
C HIS A 521 -8.96 4.00 49.88
N SER A 522 -9.64 4.79 50.70
CA SER A 522 -10.26 6.07 50.37
C SER A 522 -9.18 7.15 50.28
N PHE A 523 -9.17 7.94 49.21
CA PHE A 523 -8.43 9.19 49.14
C PHE A 523 -9.41 10.36 49.05
N GLU A 524 -9.26 11.27 50.01
CA GLU A 524 -9.95 12.55 50.10
C GLU A 524 -9.34 13.55 49.10
N LEU A 525 -10.22 14.34 48.49
CA LEU A 525 -9.90 15.53 47.70
C LEU A 525 -9.47 16.65 48.64
N ASP A 526 -8.26 17.16 48.46
CA ASP A 526 -7.84 18.46 49.01
C ASP A 526 -7.78 19.49 47.88
N VAL A 527 -8.51 20.58 48.11
CA VAL A 527 -8.71 21.73 47.23
C VAL A 527 -7.71 22.83 47.66
N ASP A 528 -7.36 23.68 46.70
CA ASP A 528 -6.61 24.94 46.81
C ASP A 528 -5.08 24.86 46.68
N LYS A 529 -4.60 25.21 45.48
CA LYS A 529 -3.89 26.49 45.26
C LYS A 529 -3.70 26.80 43.78
N GLU A 530 -4.13 28.02 43.42
CA GLU A 530 -3.89 28.71 42.16
C GLU A 530 -2.39 28.78 41.85
N ASP A 531 -2.01 28.45 40.61
CA ASP A 531 -1.09 29.27 39.81
C ASP A 531 -1.20 28.91 38.31
N SER A 532 -1.49 29.96 37.53
CA SER A 532 -1.57 30.11 36.06
C SER A 532 -1.09 28.98 35.14
N LEU A 533 -2.04 28.39 34.40
CA LEU A 533 -1.80 27.67 33.13
C LEU A 533 -2.37 28.50 31.98
N GLU A 534 -1.47 29.02 31.13
CA GLU A 534 -1.83 29.52 29.81
C GLU A 534 -2.27 28.34 28.94
N ILE A 535 -3.51 28.40 28.47
CA ILE A 535 -4.09 27.43 27.54
C ILE A 535 -3.63 27.83 26.12
N PRO A 536 -2.90 27.00 25.36
CA PRO A 536 -2.75 27.23 23.94
C PRO A 536 -4.09 26.98 23.26
N SER A 537 -4.54 27.98 22.51
CA SER A 537 -5.80 27.97 21.79
C SER A 537 -5.70 27.03 20.59
N ILE A 538 -6.47 25.95 20.63
CA ILE A 538 -6.74 25.08 19.48
C ILE A 538 -7.54 25.92 18.47
N ARG A 539 -6.91 26.29 17.34
CA ARG A 539 -7.61 26.82 16.17
C ARG A 539 -7.90 25.67 15.22
N PHE A 540 -9.18 25.34 15.12
CA PHE A 540 -9.71 24.66 13.94
C PHE A 540 -9.64 25.64 12.76
N HIS A 541 -8.90 25.28 11.71
CA HIS A 541 -9.05 25.92 10.41
C HIS A 541 -9.87 25.00 9.50
N SER A 542 -11.02 25.56 9.12
CA SER A 542 -12.03 25.08 8.18
C SER A 542 -11.54 25.01 6.75
#